data_AF-A0A2S2R9X2-F1
#
_entry.id   AF-A0A2S2R9X2-F1
#
_cell.length_a   1.000
_cell.length_b   1.000
_cell.length_c   1.000
_cell.angle_alpha   90.00
_cell.angle_beta   90.00
_cell.angle_gamma   90.00
#
_symmetry.space_group_name_H-M   'P 1'
#
loop_
_entity.id
_entity.type
_entity.pdbx_description
1 polymer ?
#
loop_
_entity_poly.entity_id
_entity_poly.type
_entity_poly.pdbx_seq_one_letter_code
_entity_poly.pdbx_strand_id
1 'polypeptide(L)'
;MEGKKIFDLNDFMSNGWKCLKLLRYKTPKEIKHHPSILEVKKDNLIQDNKYHINNETEEYNVETVNVKELLFTEKTKIIIHESKEAHKLFEEADRKLKDIQRKISDLQKSLINNYGLENEFAALYEQCYELTNQEYTYKLCLFEKVTQRSVKGGSEVNLGVWKDWVNFSNNDPKYHTMLYDKGQYCLNHYQRFTFVHLSCGLKPKLISVTEPNHCEYSMEFELPSVCVRQDAKYSNEFKREEL
;
A
#
# COMPACT_ATOMS: atom_id res chain seq x y z
N MET A 1 -30.78 -9.88 25.37
CA MET A 1 -30.83 -9.96 23.89
C MET A 1 -31.54 -8.71 23.41
N GLU A 2 -30.81 -7.63 23.18
CA GLU A 2 -31.38 -6.35 22.73
C GLU A 2 -31.14 -6.16 21.22
N GLY A 3 -32.21 -5.76 20.54
CA GLY A 3 -32.31 -5.75 19.09
C GLY A 3 -31.37 -4.74 18.44
N LYS A 4 -30.55 -5.22 17.50
CA LYS A 4 -29.86 -4.36 16.54
C LYS A 4 -30.92 -3.67 15.66
N LYS A 5 -31.03 -2.36 15.78
CA LYS A 5 -31.76 -1.52 14.81
C LYS A 5 -31.11 -1.71 13.43
N ILE A 6 -31.88 -2.21 12.48
CA ILE A 6 -31.49 -2.27 11.07
C ILE A 6 -31.59 -0.85 10.54
N PHE A 7 -30.45 -0.29 10.14
CA PHE A 7 -30.36 1.05 9.58
C PHE A 7 -30.73 1.00 8.10
N ASP A 8 -31.86 1.59 7.74
CA ASP A 8 -32.39 1.53 6.37
C ASP A 8 -31.96 2.74 5.52
N LEU A 9 -32.20 2.65 4.22
CA LEU A 9 -31.83 3.70 3.26
C LEU A 9 -32.55 5.03 3.53
N ASN A 10 -33.79 5.00 3.99
CA ASN A 10 -34.55 6.22 4.30
C ASN A 10 -34.02 6.90 5.57
N ASP A 11 -33.56 6.12 6.54
CA ASP A 11 -32.94 6.57 7.78
C ASP A 11 -31.57 7.22 7.48
N PHE A 12 -30.79 6.62 6.58
CA PHE A 12 -29.56 7.22 6.05
C PHE A 12 -29.84 8.55 5.33
N MET A 13 -30.82 8.59 4.41
CA MET A 13 -31.10 9.79 3.62
C MET A 13 -31.65 10.95 4.47
N SER A 14 -32.36 10.64 5.55
CA SER A 14 -32.96 11.66 6.43
C SER A 14 -31.98 12.20 7.46
N ASN A 15 -31.14 11.33 8.01
CA ASN A 15 -30.29 11.65 9.18
C ASN A 15 -28.79 11.63 8.86
N GLY A 16 -28.32 10.66 8.06
CA GLY A 16 -26.91 10.52 7.68
C GLY A 16 -26.48 11.48 6.56
N TRP A 17 -27.34 11.69 5.57
CA TRP A 17 -27.01 12.47 4.38
C TRP A 17 -26.76 13.94 4.68
N LYS A 18 -27.45 14.53 5.66
CA LYS A 18 -27.20 15.92 6.08
C LYS A 18 -25.77 16.13 6.58
N CYS A 19 -25.20 15.15 7.29
CA CYS A 19 -23.82 15.20 7.79
C CYS A 19 -22.81 14.99 6.65
N LEU A 20 -23.06 14.03 5.76
CA LEU A 20 -22.16 13.73 4.62
C LEU A 20 -22.16 14.80 3.54
N LYS A 21 -23.31 15.44 3.31
CA LYS A 21 -23.47 16.50 2.30
C LYS A 21 -22.49 17.67 2.54
N LEU A 22 -22.19 18.00 3.80
CA LEU A 22 -21.25 19.08 4.14
C LEU A 22 -19.79 18.77 3.76
N LEU A 23 -19.42 17.50 3.68
CA LEU A 23 -18.07 17.07 3.29
C LEU A 23 -17.86 17.07 1.77
N ARG A 24 -18.95 16.98 0.99
CA ARG A 24 -18.91 16.89 -0.47
C ARG A 24 -18.69 18.26 -1.17
N TYR A 25 -18.92 19.38 -0.47
CA TYR A 25 -18.81 20.73 -1.05
C TYR A 25 -17.54 21.52 -0.68
N LYS A 26 -16.60 20.95 0.08
CA LYS A 26 -15.26 21.55 0.24
C LYS A 26 -14.33 21.00 -0.83
N THR A 27 -14.14 21.75 -1.89
CA THR A 27 -13.07 21.51 -2.87
C THR A 27 -11.69 21.82 -2.26
N PRO A 28 -10.63 21.11 -2.67
CA PRO A 28 -9.28 21.21 -2.10
C PRO A 28 -8.51 22.42 -2.65
N LYS A 29 -8.97 23.64 -2.38
CA LYS A 29 -8.18 24.86 -2.57
C LYS A 29 -8.09 25.62 -1.25
N GLU A 30 -6.88 26.07 -0.95
CA GLU A 30 -6.44 26.74 0.29
C GLU A 30 -5.92 25.84 1.42
N ILE A 31 -4.87 25.06 1.14
CA ILE A 31 -3.78 24.87 2.11
C ILE A 31 -2.62 25.73 1.61
N LYS A 32 -2.43 26.89 2.24
CA LYS A 32 -1.34 27.82 1.90
C LYS A 32 -0.01 27.19 2.33
N HIS A 33 0.91 27.02 1.38
CA HIS A 33 2.31 26.76 1.64
C HIS A 33 2.88 27.88 2.54
N HIS A 34 3.51 27.50 3.65
CA HIS A 34 4.43 28.36 4.38
C HIS A 34 5.82 27.69 4.39
N PRO A 35 6.92 28.46 4.28
CA PRO A 35 8.18 27.98 3.75
C PRO A 35 8.94 27.02 4.68
N SER A 36 9.68 26.15 4.01
CA SER A 36 10.85 25.39 4.47
C SER A 36 11.67 26.11 5.55
N ILE A 37 11.84 25.44 6.69
CA ILE A 37 12.82 25.79 7.70
C ILE A 37 13.91 24.72 7.71
N LEU A 38 15.08 25.16 7.23
CA LEU A 38 16.45 24.79 7.56
C LEU A 38 16.93 23.36 7.22
N GLU A 39 17.58 23.31 6.06
CA GLU A 39 18.64 22.35 5.73
C GLU A 39 19.75 22.41 6.79
N VAL A 40 19.88 21.35 7.60
CA VAL A 40 21.15 21.04 8.26
C VAL A 40 21.88 20.04 7.36
N LYS A 41 22.99 20.51 6.79
CA LYS A 41 23.95 19.73 6.01
C LYS A 41 24.34 18.47 6.78
N LYS A 42 23.99 17.30 6.23
CA LYS A 42 24.65 16.04 6.56
C LYS A 42 25.95 15.97 5.76
N ASP A 43 26.99 16.61 6.28
CA ASP A 43 28.35 16.31 5.86
C ASP A 43 28.88 15.13 6.69
N ASN A 44 29.49 14.20 5.96
CA ASN A 44 29.90 12.87 6.38
C ASN A 44 30.84 12.87 7.58
N LEU A 45 30.50 12.09 8.63
CA LEU A 45 31.46 11.52 9.56
C LEU A 45 31.03 10.09 9.92
N ILE A 46 31.09 9.18 8.94
CA ILE A 46 31.49 7.81 9.23
C ILE A 46 33.01 7.82 9.08
N GLN A 47 33.71 7.98 10.19
CA GLN A 47 35.08 7.51 10.31
C GLN A 47 35.08 6.49 11.42
N ASP A 48 35.29 5.24 10.99
CA ASP A 48 35.60 4.10 11.83
C ASP A 48 36.77 4.47 12.75
N ASN A 49 36.49 4.81 14.01
CA ASN A 49 37.52 4.84 15.05
C ASN A 49 37.81 3.41 15.48
N LYS A 50 38.54 2.71 14.60
CA LYS A 50 39.30 1.52 14.91
C LYS A 50 40.49 1.99 15.73
N TYR A 51 40.38 1.95 17.06
CA TYR A 51 41.50 2.24 17.96
C TYR A 51 42.63 1.24 17.68
N HIS A 52 43.64 1.69 16.94
CA HIS A 52 44.96 1.07 16.88
C HIS A 52 45.71 1.52 18.13
N ILE A 53 45.99 0.57 19.03
CA ILE A 53 46.96 0.77 20.12
C ILE A 53 48.33 0.65 19.49
N ASN A 54 48.97 1.79 19.23
CA ASN A 54 50.39 1.84 18.91
C ASN A 54 51.15 1.79 20.23
N ASN A 55 51.91 0.71 20.45
CA ASN A 55 52.89 0.62 21.53
C ASN A 55 54.09 1.50 21.17
N GLU A 56 54.12 2.72 21.68
CA GLU A 56 55.37 3.47 21.84
C GLU A 56 55.73 3.45 23.34
N THR A 57 56.94 2.94 23.60
CA THR A 57 57.54 2.79 24.92
C THR A 57 57.88 4.15 25.52
N GLU A 58 57.02 4.65 26.40
CA GLU A 58 57.44 5.56 27.46
C GLU A 58 56.92 5.04 28.81
N GLU A 59 57.87 4.78 29.69
CA GLU A 59 57.71 4.12 30.99
C GLU A 59 57.11 5.12 31.99
N TYR A 60 55.78 5.21 32.04
CA TYR A 60 55.06 5.76 33.17
C TYR A 60 54.32 4.65 33.90
N ASN A 61 54.69 4.41 35.16
CA ASN A 61 54.01 3.51 36.09
C ASN A 61 52.58 4.00 36.34
N VAL A 62 51.63 3.56 35.51
CA VAL A 62 50.21 3.56 35.84
C VAL A 62 49.92 2.20 36.41
N GLU A 63 49.67 2.14 37.72
CA GLU A 63 49.12 0.97 38.38
C GLU A 63 48.00 0.40 37.50
N THR A 64 48.07 -0.91 37.26
CA THR A 64 47.09 -1.64 36.45
C THR A 64 45.75 -1.64 37.19
N VAL A 65 45.01 -0.54 37.05
CA VAL A 65 43.65 -0.45 37.55
C VAL A 65 42.87 -1.53 36.80
N ASN A 66 42.43 -2.53 37.55
CA ASN A 66 41.64 -3.65 37.07
C ASN A 66 40.42 -3.10 36.32
N VAL A 67 40.48 -3.04 34.99
CA VAL A 67 39.47 -2.39 34.15
C VAL A 67 38.09 -3.02 34.34
N LYS A 68 38.04 -4.29 34.76
CA LYS A 68 36.80 -5.01 35.15
C LYS A 68 36.11 -4.42 36.38
N GLU A 69 36.85 -3.79 37.28
CA GLU A 69 36.35 -3.29 38.56
C GLU A 69 35.71 -1.90 38.44
N LEU A 70 36.21 -1.07 37.51
CA LEU A 70 35.58 0.19 37.10
C LEU A 70 34.30 -0.01 36.26
N LEU A 71 34.21 -1.13 35.53
CA LEU A 71 33.09 -1.45 34.64
C LEU A 71 31.77 -1.79 35.36
N PHE A 72 31.79 -1.97 36.68
CA PHE A 72 30.62 -2.46 37.44
C PHE A 72 30.38 -1.74 38.77
N THR A 73 30.81 -0.49 38.93
CA THR A 73 30.31 0.32 40.05
C THR A 73 28.78 0.44 39.95
N GLU A 74 28.10 0.52 41.09
CA GLU A 74 26.64 0.61 41.13
C GLU A 74 26.12 1.81 40.31
N LYS A 75 26.89 2.90 40.29
CA LYS A 75 26.63 4.08 39.43
C LYS A 75 26.71 3.74 37.94
N THR A 76 27.72 2.99 37.51
CA THR A 76 27.86 2.55 36.11
C THR A 76 26.67 1.70 35.67
N LYS A 77 26.17 0.80 36.55
CA LYS A 77 24.99 -0.03 36.24
C LYS A 77 23.71 0.80 36.06
N ILE A 78 23.50 1.81 36.90
CA ILE A 78 22.34 2.72 36.80
C ILE A 78 22.37 3.46 35.45
N ILE A 79 23.51 4.04 35.08
CA ILE A 79 23.67 4.76 33.81
C ILE A 79 23.41 3.84 32.61
N ILE A 80 23.93 2.60 32.64
CA ILE A 80 23.68 1.61 31.58
C ILE A 80 22.19 1.24 31.50
N HIS A 81 21.53 1.03 32.64
CA HIS A 81 20.11 0.71 32.68
C HIS A 81 19.26 1.87 32.14
N GLU A 82 19.48 3.09 32.63
CA GLU A 82 18.78 4.30 32.17
C GLU A 82 19.00 4.53 30.68
N SER A 83 20.23 4.36 30.20
CA SER A 83 20.55 4.44 28.77
C SER A 83 19.78 3.40 27.97
N LYS A 84 19.75 2.13 28.39
CA LYS A 84 19.00 1.07 27.71
C LYS A 84 17.50 1.35 27.65
N GLU A 85 16.90 1.80 28.75
CA GLU A 85 15.47 2.15 28.78
C GLU A 85 15.19 3.38 27.89
N ALA A 86 16.05 4.40 27.90
CA ALA A 86 15.91 5.54 27.00
C ALA A 86 16.00 5.13 25.51
N HIS A 87 16.95 4.27 25.14
CA HIS A 87 17.05 3.74 23.77
C HIS A 87 15.81 2.94 23.38
N LYS A 88 15.31 2.08 24.28
CA LYS A 88 14.10 1.28 24.04
C LYS A 88 12.87 2.16 23.81
N LEU A 89 12.69 3.21 24.62
CA LEU A 89 11.60 4.17 24.47
C LEU A 89 11.72 4.95 23.15
N PHE A 90 12.94 5.38 22.80
CA PHE A 90 13.21 6.06 21.53
C PHE A 90 12.89 5.16 20.33
N GLU A 91 13.40 3.93 20.31
CA GLU A 91 13.14 2.95 19.25
C GLU A 91 11.65 2.60 19.13
N GLU A 92 10.92 2.56 20.24
CA GLU A 92 9.46 2.39 20.21
C GLU A 92 8.75 3.61 19.59
N ALA A 93 9.12 4.82 20.02
CA ALA A 93 8.54 6.06 19.49
C ALA A 93 8.85 6.25 17.99
N ASP A 94 10.08 5.99 17.56
CA ASP A 94 10.51 6.08 16.16
C ASP A 94 9.79 5.05 15.28
N ARG A 95 9.63 3.81 15.77
CA ARG A 95 8.81 2.80 15.07
C ARG A 95 7.36 3.25 14.89
N LYS A 96 6.75 3.82 15.93
CA LYS A 96 5.38 4.37 15.85
C LYS A 96 5.29 5.54 14.87
N LEU A 97 6.26 6.45 14.89
CA LEU A 97 6.31 7.59 13.96
C LEU A 97 6.37 7.11 12.51
N LYS A 98 7.28 6.18 12.21
CA LYS A 98 7.41 5.59 10.87
C LYS A 98 6.15 4.87 10.42
N ASP A 99 5.46 4.15 11.31
CA ASP A 99 4.19 3.49 11.02
C ASP A 99 3.07 4.50 10.69
N ILE A 100 2.94 5.56 11.50
CA ILE A 100 1.95 6.62 11.27
C ILE A 100 2.23 7.35 9.94
N GLN A 101 3.49 7.65 9.64
CA GLN A 101 3.89 8.30 8.39
C GLN A 101 3.54 7.44 7.16
N ARG A 102 3.76 6.12 7.24
CA ARG A 102 3.35 5.18 6.17
C ARG A 102 1.84 5.18 5.97
N LYS A 103 1.07 5.06 7.06
CA LYS A 103 -0.40 5.11 7.03
C LYS A 103 -0.93 6.40 6.40
N ILE A 104 -0.33 7.55 6.73
CA ILE A 104 -0.70 8.83 6.11
C ILE A 104 -0.45 8.77 4.60
N SER A 105 0.71 8.30 4.17
CA SER A 105 1.04 8.18 2.74
C SER A 105 0.10 7.24 2.00
N ASP A 106 -0.27 6.11 2.60
CA ASP A 106 -1.15 5.12 1.98
C ASP A 106 -2.61 5.64 1.88
N LEU A 107 -3.10 6.31 2.93
CA LEU A 107 -4.40 7.00 2.88
C LEU A 107 -4.44 8.11 1.83
N GLN A 108 -3.36 8.89 1.71
CA GLN A 108 -3.25 9.93 0.67
C GLN A 108 -3.29 9.34 -0.74
N LYS A 109 -2.61 8.21 -0.98
CA LYS A 109 -2.68 7.51 -2.27
C LYS A 109 -4.09 7.01 -2.55
N SER A 110 -4.74 6.38 -1.56
CA SER A 110 -6.13 5.92 -1.69
C SER A 110 -7.06 7.05 -2.11
N LEU A 111 -6.97 8.24 -1.50
CA LEU A 111 -7.82 9.37 -1.84
C LEU A 111 -7.66 9.90 -3.27
N ILE A 112 -6.51 9.66 -3.90
CA ILE A 112 -6.17 10.17 -5.25
C ILE A 112 -6.45 9.11 -6.34
N ASN A 113 -6.59 7.85 -5.97
CA ASN A 113 -6.80 6.76 -6.92
C ASN A 113 -8.08 6.95 -7.74
N ASN A 114 -8.01 6.59 -9.01
CA ASN A 114 -9.16 6.58 -9.90
C ASN A 114 -10.03 5.35 -9.63
N TYR A 115 -11.16 5.53 -8.95
CA TYR A 115 -12.13 4.47 -8.64
C TYR A 115 -13.31 4.43 -9.63
N GLY A 116 -13.16 4.97 -10.83
CA GLY A 116 -14.26 5.14 -11.78
C GLY A 116 -14.75 6.58 -11.86
N LEU A 117 -15.67 6.86 -12.78
CA LEU A 117 -16.16 8.22 -13.04
C LEU A 117 -16.85 8.86 -11.83
N GLU A 118 -17.62 8.05 -11.10
CA GLU A 118 -18.39 8.45 -9.93
C GLU A 118 -17.89 7.73 -8.66
N ASN A 119 -16.65 7.22 -8.70
CA ASN A 119 -16.07 6.35 -7.67
C ASN A 119 -16.86 5.05 -7.43
N GLU A 120 -17.50 4.51 -8.46
CA GLU A 120 -18.33 3.30 -8.42
C GLU A 120 -17.57 2.05 -7.92
N PHE A 121 -16.24 2.03 -8.06
CA PHE A 121 -15.39 0.94 -7.60
C PHE A 121 -14.75 1.19 -6.23
N ALA A 122 -14.96 2.36 -5.59
CA ALA A 122 -14.29 2.71 -4.34
C ALA A 122 -14.64 1.75 -3.18
N ALA A 123 -15.84 1.18 -3.19
CA ALA A 123 -16.26 0.18 -2.21
C ALA A 123 -15.43 -1.10 -2.23
N LEU A 124 -14.69 -1.35 -3.32
CA LEU A 124 -13.86 -2.53 -3.52
C LEU A 124 -12.41 -2.31 -3.07
N TYR A 125 -12.04 -1.10 -2.65
CA TYR A 125 -10.70 -0.81 -2.13
C TYR A 125 -10.32 -1.80 -1.03
N GLU A 126 -9.12 -2.38 -1.14
CA GLU A 126 -8.56 -3.39 -0.21
C GLU A 126 -9.36 -4.71 -0.10
N GLN A 127 -10.39 -4.91 -0.94
CA GLN A 127 -11.08 -6.20 -1.00
C GLN A 127 -10.26 -7.20 -1.80
N CYS A 128 -9.98 -8.36 -1.18
CA CYS A 128 -9.12 -9.38 -1.75
C CYS A 128 -9.89 -10.64 -2.16
N TYR A 129 -9.52 -11.21 -3.30
CA TYR A 129 -10.10 -12.41 -3.89
C TYR A 129 -8.99 -13.38 -4.27
N GLU A 130 -9.18 -14.66 -3.92
CA GLU A 130 -8.18 -15.69 -4.15
C GLU A 130 -8.65 -16.73 -5.18
N LEU A 131 -7.72 -17.21 -6.00
CA LEU A 131 -7.90 -18.35 -6.88
C LEU A 131 -6.71 -19.29 -6.72
N THR A 132 -6.99 -20.55 -6.38
CA THR A 132 -5.98 -21.58 -6.20
C THR A 132 -6.03 -22.57 -7.35
N ASN A 133 -4.90 -22.73 -8.02
CA ASN A 133 -4.67 -23.79 -9.00
C ASN A 133 -3.84 -24.91 -8.35
N GLN A 134 -3.30 -25.84 -9.14
CA GLN A 134 -2.53 -26.98 -8.62
C GLN A 134 -1.22 -26.56 -7.91
N GLU A 135 -0.58 -25.49 -8.38
CA GLU A 135 0.76 -25.08 -7.91
C GLU A 135 0.74 -23.81 -7.06
N TYR A 136 -0.15 -22.87 -7.39
CA TYR A 136 -0.16 -21.53 -6.82
C TYR A 136 -1.55 -21.11 -6.33
N THR A 137 -1.55 -20.28 -5.29
CA THR A 137 -2.69 -19.45 -4.91
C THR A 137 -2.37 -18.01 -5.30
N TYR A 138 -3.21 -17.48 -6.19
CA TYR A 138 -3.17 -16.07 -6.59
C TYR A 138 -4.14 -15.28 -5.73
N LYS A 139 -3.75 -14.07 -5.36
CA LYS A 139 -4.57 -13.15 -4.57
C LYS A 139 -4.59 -11.80 -5.26
N LEU A 140 -5.78 -11.33 -5.61
CA LEU A 140 -6.04 -10.02 -6.17
C LEU A 140 -6.68 -9.15 -5.08
N CYS A 141 -5.98 -8.12 -4.61
CA CYS A 141 -6.54 -7.08 -3.74
C CYS A 141 -6.81 -5.84 -4.58
N LEU A 142 -8.09 -5.52 -4.77
CA LEU A 142 -8.50 -4.47 -5.68
C LEU A 142 -7.96 -3.10 -5.25
N PHE A 143 -7.35 -2.38 -6.20
CA PHE A 143 -6.69 -1.09 -6.01
C PHE A 143 -5.48 -1.10 -5.07
N GLU A 144 -4.95 -2.29 -4.75
CA GLU A 144 -3.75 -2.44 -3.92
C GLU A 144 -2.65 -3.20 -4.67
N LYS A 145 -2.74 -4.53 -4.75
CA LYS A 145 -1.72 -5.38 -5.36
C LYS A 145 -2.23 -6.76 -5.74
N VAL A 146 -1.47 -7.43 -6.59
CA VAL A 146 -1.64 -8.83 -6.95
C VAL A 146 -0.47 -9.64 -6.43
N THR A 147 -0.75 -10.79 -5.83
CA THR A 147 0.28 -11.66 -5.27
C THR A 147 0.08 -13.12 -5.63
N GLN A 148 1.18 -13.87 -5.59
CA GLN A 148 1.23 -15.30 -5.86
C GLN A 148 1.99 -15.99 -4.72
N ARG A 149 1.45 -17.08 -4.21
CA ARG A 149 2.12 -17.94 -3.23
C ARG A 149 2.01 -19.40 -3.65
N SER A 150 3.05 -20.20 -3.41
CA SER A 150 2.98 -21.65 -3.66
C SER A 150 2.01 -22.30 -2.68
N VAL A 151 1.22 -23.26 -3.17
CA VAL A 151 0.32 -24.07 -2.34
C VAL A 151 1.10 -24.90 -1.31
N LYS A 152 2.34 -25.28 -1.64
CA LYS A 152 3.24 -26.04 -0.76
C LYS A 152 3.89 -25.18 0.33
N GLY A 153 3.52 -23.89 0.40
CA GLY A 153 4.15 -22.91 1.27
C GLY A 153 5.35 -22.23 0.60
N GLY A 154 5.81 -21.14 1.20
CA GLY A 154 6.88 -20.31 0.68
C GLY A 154 6.56 -18.81 0.77
N SER A 155 7.51 -18.00 0.31
CA SER A 155 7.35 -16.54 0.26
C SER A 155 6.35 -16.13 -0.80
N GLU A 156 5.56 -15.10 -0.48
CA GLU A 156 4.66 -14.45 -1.42
C GLU A 156 5.47 -13.64 -2.44
N VAL A 157 5.13 -13.78 -3.72
CA VAL A 157 5.70 -13.02 -4.84
C VAL A 157 4.70 -11.95 -5.27
N ASN A 158 5.15 -10.71 -5.39
CA ASN A 158 4.33 -9.61 -5.88
C ASN A 158 4.28 -9.64 -7.42
N LEU A 159 3.07 -9.72 -8.00
CA LEU A 159 2.85 -9.74 -9.44
C LEU A 159 2.47 -8.36 -10.03
N GLY A 160 2.33 -7.35 -9.17
CA GLY A 160 2.03 -5.97 -9.55
C GLY A 160 1.33 -5.21 -8.42
N VAL A 161 1.50 -3.89 -8.41
CA VAL A 161 0.79 -2.94 -7.55
C VAL A 161 -0.15 -2.12 -8.43
N TRP A 162 -1.34 -1.81 -7.94
CA TRP A 162 -2.32 -1.03 -8.67
C TRP A 162 -1.69 0.26 -9.23
N LYS A 163 -1.86 0.48 -10.54
CA LYS A 163 -1.32 1.63 -11.25
C LYS A 163 -2.42 2.50 -11.82
N ASP A 164 -3.17 1.97 -12.78
CA ASP A 164 -4.25 2.71 -13.44
C ASP A 164 -5.16 1.77 -14.25
N TRP A 165 -6.21 2.34 -14.81
CA TRP A 165 -7.03 1.73 -15.84
C TRP A 165 -6.33 1.81 -17.19
N VAL A 166 -6.45 0.75 -17.99
CA VAL A 166 -5.91 0.69 -19.35
C VAL A 166 -7.01 0.33 -20.33
N ASN A 167 -6.97 0.97 -21.50
CA ASN A 167 -7.78 0.63 -22.66
C ASN A 167 -6.82 0.28 -23.79
N PHE A 168 -7.02 -0.86 -24.45
CA PHE A 168 -6.14 -1.28 -25.55
C PHE A 168 -6.63 -0.72 -26.89
N SER A 169 -7.92 -0.40 -26.99
CA SER A 169 -8.55 0.22 -28.14
C SER A 169 -9.43 1.40 -27.73
N ASN A 170 -9.62 2.35 -28.65
CA ASN A 170 -10.54 3.49 -28.45
C ASN A 170 -12.01 3.05 -28.28
N ASN A 171 -12.34 1.85 -28.77
CA ASN A 171 -13.68 1.29 -28.67
C ASN A 171 -13.88 0.45 -27.39
N ASP A 172 -12.83 0.23 -26.60
CA ASP A 172 -12.96 -0.54 -25.37
C ASP A 172 -13.77 0.27 -24.35
N PRO A 173 -14.73 -0.38 -23.67
CA PRO A 173 -15.47 0.31 -22.63
C PRO A 173 -14.51 0.74 -21.52
N LYS A 174 -14.59 2.01 -21.11
CA LYS A 174 -13.75 2.56 -20.05
C LYS A 174 -13.91 1.71 -18.78
N TYR A 175 -12.84 1.60 -17.99
CA TYR A 175 -12.84 0.90 -16.69
C TYR A 175 -13.08 -0.62 -16.78
N HIS A 176 -12.60 -1.26 -17.85
CA HIS A 176 -12.72 -2.72 -18.00
C HIS A 176 -11.41 -3.48 -17.84
N THR A 177 -10.26 -2.82 -17.95
CA THR A 177 -8.98 -3.46 -17.63
C THR A 177 -8.21 -2.64 -16.61
N MET A 178 -7.81 -3.31 -15.53
CA MET A 178 -6.96 -2.79 -14.48
C MET A 178 -5.50 -3.21 -14.74
N LEU A 179 -4.56 -2.27 -14.65
CA LEU A 179 -3.13 -2.56 -14.71
C LEU A 179 -2.53 -2.54 -13.30
N TYR A 180 -1.91 -3.66 -12.93
CA TYR A 180 -1.05 -3.80 -11.76
C TYR A 180 0.39 -3.93 -12.25
N ASP A 181 1.23 -2.95 -11.94
CA ASP A 181 2.58 -2.82 -12.51
C ASP A 181 3.64 -2.79 -11.38
N LYS A 182 4.93 -2.83 -11.75
CA LYS A 182 6.07 -2.74 -10.82
C LYS A 182 6.03 -3.81 -9.72
N GLY A 183 5.66 -5.03 -10.09
CA GLY A 183 5.78 -6.20 -9.24
C GLY A 183 7.24 -6.57 -8.95
N GLN A 184 7.43 -7.71 -8.29
CA GLN A 184 8.75 -8.22 -7.96
C GLN A 184 9.54 -8.55 -9.23
N TYR A 185 10.84 -8.24 -9.21
CA TYR A 185 11.72 -8.47 -10.35
C TYR A 185 11.76 -9.95 -10.74
N CYS A 186 11.62 -10.20 -12.04
CA CYS A 186 11.70 -11.52 -12.63
C CYS A 186 13.13 -11.75 -13.12
N LEU A 187 13.74 -12.86 -12.72
CA LEU A 187 15.13 -13.18 -13.08
C LEU A 187 15.32 -13.09 -14.60
N ASN A 188 16.26 -12.25 -15.04
CA ASN A 188 16.59 -11.99 -16.45
C ASN A 188 15.41 -11.46 -17.29
N HIS A 189 14.45 -10.79 -16.65
CA HIS A 189 13.31 -10.18 -17.33
C HIS A 189 12.99 -8.79 -16.75
N TYR A 190 11.84 -8.24 -17.08
CA TYR A 190 11.32 -7.00 -16.50
C TYR A 190 10.58 -7.26 -15.18
N GLN A 191 10.11 -6.19 -14.53
CA GLN A 191 9.28 -6.30 -13.32
C GLN A 191 7.93 -6.92 -13.66
N ARG A 192 7.50 -7.92 -12.88
CA ARG A 192 6.18 -8.56 -13.10
C ARG A 192 5.06 -7.53 -13.16
N PHE A 193 4.13 -7.73 -14.06
CA PHE A 193 2.90 -6.95 -14.14
C PHE A 193 1.71 -7.87 -14.45
N THR A 194 0.52 -7.40 -14.10
CA THR A 194 -0.73 -8.13 -14.26
C THR A 194 -1.79 -7.24 -14.87
N PHE A 195 -2.44 -7.72 -15.94
CA PHE A 195 -3.70 -7.17 -16.42
C PHE A 195 -4.85 -7.93 -15.76
N VAL A 196 -5.82 -7.19 -15.20
CA VAL A 196 -7.05 -7.78 -14.67
C VAL A 196 -8.20 -7.26 -15.53
N HIS A 197 -8.80 -8.16 -16.31
CA HIS A 197 -9.96 -7.89 -17.14
C HIS A 197 -11.23 -8.09 -16.31
N LEU A 198 -12.09 -7.08 -16.31
CA LEU A 198 -13.35 -7.10 -15.60
C LEU A 198 -14.45 -7.62 -16.53
N SER A 199 -15.16 -8.64 -16.07
CA SER A 199 -16.34 -9.20 -16.74
C SER A 199 -17.59 -9.04 -15.87
N CYS A 200 -18.75 -8.93 -16.51
CA CYS A 200 -20.01 -8.85 -15.78
C CYS A 200 -20.33 -10.17 -15.07
N GLY A 201 -20.53 -10.11 -13.76
CA GLY A 201 -20.91 -11.27 -12.94
C GLY A 201 -21.79 -10.86 -11.75
N LEU A 202 -22.50 -11.84 -11.17
CA LEU A 202 -23.43 -11.57 -10.06
C LEU A 202 -22.74 -11.29 -8.73
N LYS A 203 -21.49 -11.73 -8.58
CA LYS A 203 -20.69 -11.55 -7.38
C LYS A 203 -19.23 -11.29 -7.76
N PRO A 204 -18.51 -10.47 -6.97
CA PRO A 204 -17.07 -10.30 -7.15
C PRO A 204 -16.34 -11.63 -7.04
N LYS A 205 -15.62 -12.06 -8.09
CA LYS A 205 -14.91 -13.35 -8.12
C LYS A 205 -13.76 -13.37 -9.10
N LEU A 206 -12.60 -13.87 -8.67
CA LEU A 206 -11.47 -14.19 -9.55
C LEU A 206 -11.76 -15.51 -10.28
N ILE A 207 -11.86 -15.45 -11.61
CA ILE A 207 -12.32 -16.56 -12.47
C ILE A 207 -11.15 -17.37 -13.00
N SER A 208 -10.14 -16.70 -13.54
CA SER A 208 -8.97 -17.34 -14.11
C SER A 208 -7.73 -16.47 -13.95
N VAL A 209 -6.58 -17.13 -13.99
CA VAL A 209 -5.25 -16.51 -14.02
C VAL A 209 -4.42 -17.27 -15.05
N THR A 210 -3.80 -16.55 -15.97
CA THR A 210 -2.89 -17.10 -16.97
C THR A 210 -1.62 -16.26 -17.04
N GLU A 211 -0.51 -16.89 -17.44
CA GLU A 211 0.78 -16.22 -17.70
C GLU A 211 1.05 -16.33 -19.22
N PRO A 212 0.44 -15.45 -20.05
CA PRO A 212 0.54 -15.55 -21.50
C PRO A 212 1.98 -15.36 -22.00
N ASN A 213 2.75 -14.49 -21.35
CA ASN A 213 4.19 -14.34 -21.55
C ASN A 213 4.90 -14.43 -20.20
N HIS A 214 6.19 -14.75 -20.22
CA HIS A 214 6.98 -14.91 -19.00
C HIS A 214 6.96 -13.63 -18.15
N CYS A 215 6.50 -13.74 -16.91
CA CYS A 215 6.35 -12.65 -15.96
C CYS A 215 5.33 -11.56 -16.33
N GLU A 216 4.44 -11.86 -17.29
CA GLU A 216 3.24 -11.11 -17.62
C GLU A 216 2.02 -11.97 -17.29
N TYR A 217 1.12 -11.44 -16.47
CA TYR A 217 -0.05 -12.16 -16.01
C TYR A 217 -1.33 -11.51 -16.56
N SER A 218 -2.32 -12.33 -16.88
CA SER A 218 -3.67 -11.91 -17.25
C SER A 218 -4.69 -12.64 -16.38
N MET A 219 -5.58 -11.87 -15.76
CA MET A 219 -6.62 -12.36 -14.86
C MET A 219 -8.00 -11.96 -15.35
N GLU A 220 -8.97 -12.87 -15.23
CA GLU A 220 -10.38 -12.59 -15.45
C GLU A 220 -11.08 -12.43 -14.10
N PHE A 221 -11.73 -11.31 -13.88
CA PHE A 221 -12.43 -10.99 -12.64
C PHE A 221 -13.88 -10.60 -12.90
N GLU A 222 -14.82 -11.37 -12.35
CA GLU A 222 -16.24 -11.07 -12.41
C GLU A 222 -16.59 -9.99 -11.39
N LEU A 223 -17.37 -8.99 -11.81
CA LEU A 223 -17.82 -7.91 -10.93
C LEU A 223 -19.22 -7.40 -11.34
N PRO A 224 -20.16 -7.20 -10.39
CA PRO A 224 -21.49 -6.66 -10.71
C PRO A 224 -21.45 -5.21 -11.23
N SER A 225 -20.49 -4.41 -10.78
CA SER A 225 -20.40 -2.98 -11.12
C SER A 225 -20.07 -2.72 -12.60
N VAL A 226 -19.51 -3.70 -13.32
CA VAL A 226 -19.26 -3.60 -14.77
C VAL A 226 -20.40 -4.16 -15.61
N CYS A 227 -21.43 -4.73 -14.98
CA CYS A 227 -22.64 -5.11 -15.70
C CYS A 227 -23.36 -3.86 -16.18
N VAL A 228 -23.31 -3.61 -17.49
CA VAL A 228 -24.17 -2.63 -18.13
C VAL A 228 -25.60 -3.14 -17.96
N ARG A 229 -26.39 -2.52 -17.07
CA ARG A 229 -27.83 -2.54 -17.26
C ARG A 229 -28.06 -1.94 -18.64
N GLN A 230 -28.75 -2.65 -19.51
CA GLN A 230 -29.34 -2.06 -20.71
C GLN A 230 -30.43 -1.06 -20.30
N ASP A 231 -30.05 -0.04 -19.53
CA ASP A 231 -30.88 1.11 -19.26
C ASP A 231 -30.77 1.95 -20.53
N ALA A 232 -31.91 2.11 -21.21
CA ALA A 232 -32.12 2.66 -22.55
C ALA A 232 -31.63 4.12 -22.80
N LYS A 233 -30.63 4.60 -22.05
CA LYS A 233 -30.00 5.91 -22.22
C LYS A 233 -28.83 5.92 -23.20
N TYR A 234 -28.19 4.78 -23.49
CA TYR A 234 -27.13 4.67 -24.50
C TYR A 234 -27.61 4.06 -25.83
N SER A 235 -28.90 3.80 -25.97
CA SER A 235 -29.52 3.26 -27.21
C SER A 235 -29.91 4.33 -28.23
N ASN A 236 -29.67 5.62 -27.93
CA ASN A 236 -30.15 6.75 -28.73
C ASN A 236 -29.08 7.39 -29.64
N GLU A 237 -28.13 6.61 -30.16
CA GLU A 237 -27.27 7.07 -31.27
C GLU A 237 -27.45 6.29 -32.57
N PHE A 238 -28.47 5.43 -32.65
CA PHE A 238 -28.86 4.76 -33.90
C PHE A 238 -30.31 5.08 -34.28
N LYS A 239 -30.56 6.33 -34.70
CA LYS A 239 -31.70 6.66 -35.55
C LYS A 239 -31.29 7.60 -36.69
N ARG A 240 -30.98 6.95 -37.81
CA ARG A 240 -31.26 7.33 -39.21
C ARG A 240 -31.06 8.80 -39.60
N GLU A 241 -29.99 9.04 -40.35
CA GLU A 241 -30.08 9.94 -41.52
C GLU A 241 -30.51 9.10 -42.72
N GLU A 242 -31.81 9.05 -42.96
CA GLU A 242 -32.38 8.87 -44.29
C GLU A 242 -33.31 10.06 -44.51
N LEU A 243 -32.89 11.01 -45.35
CA LEU A 243 -33.68 11.76 -46.34
C LEU A 243 -32.77 12.68 -47.14
#